data_AF-A0AA95K7D1-F1
#
_entry.id   AF-A0AA95K7D1-F1
#
_cell.length_a   1.000
_cell.length_b   1.000
_cell.length_c   1.000
_cell.angle_alpha   90.00
_cell.angle_beta   90.00
_cell.angle_gamma   90.00
#
_symmetry.space_group_name_H-M   'P 1'
#
loop_
_entity.id
_entity.type
_entity.pdbx_description
1 polymer ?
#
loop_
_entity_poly.entity_id
_entity_poly.type
_entity_poly.pdbx_seq_one_letter_code
_entity_poly.pdbx_strand_id
1 'polypeptide(L)'
;MDSNGKATFFSRDELLSRRIVFDQSHTTKSDIKDLQTTDFAFFSLDIGENGKSNSRFGKNKYEIPLKEIADNGYLRESFFAMNDTLYWNKIIPPQWPLAAQESLMRRMGTILDTHDVDNLTQLELGNYPEETVFSYGEHLNQLAIRMLWPLVADNSNMSTKGRNTILSTTTPDEYDSLLSILYRVQVLVPVKLETEYFSRK
;
A
#
# COMPACT_ATOMS: atom_id res chain seq x y z
N MET A 1 1.72 23.30 2.89
CA MET A 1 3.11 23.77 3.01
C MET A 1 3.05 25.13 3.64
N ASP A 2 3.68 25.29 4.79
CA ASP A 2 3.76 26.60 5.45
C ASP A 2 4.86 27.46 4.80
N SER A 3 5.03 28.68 5.31
CA SER A 3 6.05 29.63 4.86
C SER A 3 7.49 29.14 5.07
N ASN A 4 7.69 28.06 5.84
CA ASN A 4 8.99 27.50 6.18
C ASN A 4 9.32 26.26 5.34
N GLY A 5 8.52 25.96 4.30
CA GLY A 5 8.71 24.79 3.45
C GLY A 5 8.24 23.48 4.08
N LYS A 6 7.54 23.54 5.21
CA LYS A 6 7.13 22.36 5.97
C LYS A 6 5.76 21.86 5.50
N ALA A 7 5.66 20.56 5.28
CA ALA A 7 4.41 19.90 4.96
C ALA A 7 3.86 19.17 6.20
N THR A 8 2.56 19.31 6.45
CA THR A 8 1.85 18.57 7.50
C THR A 8 0.66 17.89 6.87
N PHE A 9 0.57 16.58 7.07
CA PHE A 9 -0.53 15.73 6.66
C PHE A 9 -1.27 15.32 7.92
N PHE A 10 -2.58 15.53 7.96
CA PHE A 10 -3.41 15.26 9.13
C PHE A 10 -4.32 14.07 8.85
N SER A 11 -4.63 13.30 9.89
CA SER A 11 -5.71 12.34 9.88
C SER A 11 -7.06 13.05 9.71
N ARG A 12 -8.10 12.29 9.36
CA ARG A 12 -9.44 12.82 9.18
C ARG A 12 -9.94 13.50 10.46
N ASP A 13 -9.78 12.84 11.61
CA ASP A 13 -10.28 13.35 12.88
C ASP A 13 -9.56 14.64 13.27
N GLU A 14 -8.28 14.77 12.94
CA GLU A 14 -7.52 15.98 13.20
C GLU A 14 -7.86 17.13 12.22
N LEU A 15 -8.24 16.83 10.97
CA LEU A 15 -8.80 17.83 10.07
C LEU A 15 -10.13 18.38 10.60
N LEU A 16 -11.00 17.50 11.12
CA LEU A 16 -12.27 17.89 11.72
C LEU A 16 -12.08 18.71 13.00
N SER A 17 -11.19 18.28 13.90
CA SER A 17 -10.89 18.97 15.17
C SER A 17 -10.41 20.41 14.92
N ARG A 18 -9.59 20.59 13.87
CA ARG A 18 -9.03 21.89 13.45
C ARG A 18 -9.95 22.70 12.54
N ARG A 19 -11.12 22.18 12.17
CA ARG A 19 -12.07 22.80 11.23
C ARG A 19 -11.45 23.12 9.87
N ILE A 20 -10.52 22.28 9.41
CA ILE A 20 -9.94 22.38 8.07
C ILE A 20 -10.92 21.77 7.08
N VAL A 21 -11.20 22.47 5.97
CA VAL A 21 -12.11 21.97 4.92
C VAL A 21 -11.37 20.99 4.01
N PHE A 22 -11.96 19.81 3.80
CA PHE A 22 -11.41 18.77 2.93
C PHE A 22 -12.54 17.94 2.29
N ASP A 23 -12.20 17.14 1.28
CA ASP A 23 -13.14 16.21 0.65
C ASP A 23 -13.40 15.01 1.56
N GLN A 24 -14.64 14.89 2.03
CA GLN A 24 -15.06 13.83 2.94
C GLN A 24 -15.50 12.55 2.24
N SER A 25 -15.62 12.55 0.91
CA SER A 25 -16.13 11.42 0.11
C SER A 25 -15.14 10.25 0.00
N HIS A 26 -13.87 10.49 0.32
CA HIS A 26 -12.81 9.47 0.30
C HIS A 26 -12.78 8.55 1.52
N THR A 27 -13.61 8.81 2.54
CA THR A 27 -13.76 7.95 3.71
C THR A 27 -15.14 7.28 3.68
N THR A 28 -15.18 5.96 3.65
CA THR A 28 -16.42 5.18 3.65
C THR A 28 -17.00 5.05 5.07
N LYS A 29 -18.24 4.56 5.19
CA LYS A 29 -18.83 4.26 6.50
C LYS A 29 -18.08 3.15 7.24
N SER A 30 -17.54 2.19 6.51
CA SER A 30 -16.78 1.08 7.10
C SER A 30 -15.44 1.54 7.64
N ASP A 31 -14.76 2.48 6.98
CA ASP A 31 -13.54 3.12 7.52
C ASP A 31 -13.81 3.78 8.89
N ILE A 32 -14.98 4.42 9.03
CA ILE A 32 -15.37 5.14 10.26
C ILE A 32 -15.83 4.18 11.36
N LYS A 33 -16.71 3.23 11.04
CA LYS A 33 -17.41 2.42 12.04
C LYS A 33 -16.75 1.08 12.32
N ASP A 34 -16.25 0.44 11.27
CA ASP A 34 -15.80 -0.95 11.32
C ASP A 34 -14.29 -1.01 11.56
N LEU A 35 -13.52 -0.20 10.81
CA LEU A 35 -12.06 -0.13 10.94
C LEU A 35 -11.58 0.91 11.96
N GLN A 36 -12.34 1.99 12.14
CA GLN A 36 -11.98 3.15 12.97
C GLN A 36 -10.61 3.75 12.62
N THR A 37 -10.25 3.76 11.33
CA THR A 37 -8.93 4.23 10.87
C THR A 37 -8.89 5.74 10.60
N THR A 38 -9.86 6.49 11.12
CA THR A 38 -10.01 7.94 10.89
C THR A 38 -8.97 8.79 11.62
N ASP A 39 -8.29 8.19 12.59
CA ASP A 39 -7.19 8.79 13.34
C ASP A 39 -5.83 8.63 12.64
N PHE A 40 -5.75 7.93 11.49
CA PHE A 40 -4.54 7.80 10.69
C PHE A 40 -4.49 8.74 9.48
N ALA A 41 -3.29 9.17 9.13
CA ALA A 41 -2.94 9.72 7.82
C ALA A 41 -2.37 8.60 6.94
N PHE A 42 -2.94 8.43 5.74
CA PHE A 42 -2.62 7.32 4.84
C PHE A 42 -1.62 7.74 3.76
N PHE A 43 -0.64 6.87 3.53
CA PHE A 43 0.33 7.00 2.45
C PHE A 43 0.41 5.69 1.68
N SER A 44 0.63 5.75 0.37
CA SER A 44 1.02 4.57 -0.41
C SER A 44 2.53 4.43 -0.39
N LEU A 45 3.02 3.18 -0.35
CA LEU A 45 4.43 2.92 -0.61
C LEU A 45 4.71 2.94 -2.12
N ASP A 46 5.79 3.61 -2.52
CA ASP A 46 6.28 3.71 -3.88
C ASP A 46 7.75 3.27 -3.86
N ILE A 47 8.15 2.40 -4.78
CA ILE A 47 9.54 1.95 -4.93
C ILE A 47 10.03 2.42 -6.31
N GLY A 48 11.20 3.05 -6.37
CA GLY A 48 11.72 3.57 -7.64
C GLY A 48 11.11 4.91 -8.06
N GLU A 49 11.22 5.23 -9.36
CA GLU A 49 10.96 6.59 -9.88
C GLU A 49 9.61 6.75 -10.59
N ASN A 50 8.93 5.63 -10.88
CA ASN A 50 7.81 5.56 -11.82
C ASN A 50 6.41 5.47 -11.17
N GLY A 51 6.25 5.88 -9.92
CA GLY A 51 4.94 5.83 -9.28
C GLY A 51 3.88 6.75 -9.90
N LYS A 52 2.61 6.47 -9.61
CA LYS A 52 1.43 7.15 -10.22
C LYS A 52 1.58 8.67 -10.28
N SER A 53 1.39 9.24 -11.47
CA SER A 53 1.47 10.68 -11.72
C SER A 53 0.28 11.48 -11.21
N ASN A 54 -0.83 10.83 -10.86
CA ASN A 54 -2.06 11.47 -10.40
C ASN A 54 -2.63 10.76 -9.17
N SER A 55 -3.12 11.56 -8.21
CA SER A 55 -3.79 11.09 -7.01
C SER A 55 -5.29 11.42 -7.06
N ARG A 56 -6.13 10.61 -6.41
CA ARG A 56 -7.55 10.96 -6.18
C ARG A 56 -7.70 12.22 -5.32
N PHE A 57 -6.66 12.57 -4.57
CA PHE A 57 -6.60 13.77 -3.73
C PHE A 57 -6.20 15.05 -4.50
N GLY A 58 -6.09 14.99 -5.83
CA GLY A 58 -5.88 16.14 -6.70
C GLY A 58 -4.66 16.01 -7.61
N LYS A 59 -4.32 17.12 -8.29
CA LYS A 59 -3.22 17.19 -9.26
C LYS A 59 -1.82 17.17 -8.64
N ASN A 60 -1.72 17.19 -7.32
CA ASN A 60 -0.45 17.27 -6.62
C ASN A 60 -0.08 15.88 -6.10
N LYS A 61 1.07 15.36 -6.51
CA LYS A 61 1.69 14.20 -5.87
C LYS A 61 2.64 14.70 -4.79
N TYR A 62 2.56 14.09 -3.62
CA TYR A 62 3.48 14.36 -2.52
C TYR A 62 4.31 13.11 -2.27
N GLU A 63 5.62 13.25 -2.39
CA GLU A 63 6.57 12.17 -2.10
C GLU A 63 7.46 12.59 -0.94
N ILE A 64 7.74 11.62 -0.07
CA ILE A 64 8.61 11.79 1.09
C ILE A 64 9.50 10.54 1.13
N PRO A 65 10.82 10.67 0.98
CA PRO A 65 11.70 9.52 1.09
C PRO A 65 11.65 8.98 2.53
N LEU A 66 11.24 7.72 2.69
CA LEU A 66 11.01 7.11 4.00
C LEU A 66 12.26 7.18 4.91
N LYS A 67 13.45 7.05 4.30
CA LYS A 67 14.74 7.14 4.98
C LYS A 67 14.97 8.51 5.64
N GLU A 68 14.56 9.60 4.99
CA GLU A 68 14.78 10.97 5.47
C GLU A 68 13.88 11.31 6.67
N ILE A 69 12.77 10.58 6.84
CA ILE A 69 11.83 10.76 7.95
C ILE A 69 11.87 9.62 8.97
N ALA A 70 12.87 8.75 8.92
CA ALA A 70 12.97 7.56 9.79
C ALA A 70 12.98 7.89 11.29
N ASP A 71 13.44 9.09 11.67
CA ASP A 71 13.47 9.58 13.05
C ASP A 71 12.19 10.31 13.49
N ASN A 72 11.21 10.45 12.59
CA ASN A 72 9.93 11.05 12.93
C ASN A 72 9.16 10.16 13.92
N GLY A 73 8.80 10.72 15.08
CA GLY A 73 8.10 9.99 16.14
C GLY A 73 6.78 9.37 15.68
N TYR A 74 6.00 10.05 14.84
CA TYR A 74 4.75 9.50 14.32
C TYR A 74 5.00 8.35 13.33
N LEU A 75 6.06 8.44 12.52
CA LEU A 75 6.41 7.35 11.61
C LEU A 75 6.84 6.09 12.35
N ARG A 76 7.56 6.22 13.46
CA ARG A 76 7.99 5.05 14.27
C ARG A 76 6.81 4.27 14.86
N GLU A 77 5.71 4.96 15.13
CA GLU A 77 4.44 4.37 15.60
C GLU A 77 3.48 4.02 14.45
N SER A 78 3.95 4.08 13.20
CA SER A 78 3.12 3.77 12.04
C SER A 78 3.00 2.27 11.77
N PHE A 79 1.92 1.91 11.09
CA PHE A 79 1.67 0.54 10.64
C PHE A 79 1.72 0.46 9.12
N PHE A 80 2.15 -0.67 8.61
CA PHE A 80 2.13 -1.03 7.21
C PHE A 80 1.05 -2.09 7.03
N ALA A 81 0.02 -1.78 6.25
CA ALA A 81 -0.97 -2.74 5.80
C ALA A 81 -0.60 -3.20 4.40
N MET A 82 -0.45 -4.51 4.18
CA MET A 82 -0.07 -5.07 2.87
C MET A 82 -1.16 -4.89 1.82
N ASN A 83 -2.40 -4.77 2.25
CA ASN A 83 -3.56 -4.68 1.39
C ASN A 83 -4.66 -3.87 2.10
N ASP A 84 -5.79 -3.69 1.43
CA ASP A 84 -7.00 -3.12 2.03
C ASP A 84 -7.33 -3.82 3.34
N THR A 85 -7.44 -3.07 4.45
CA THR A 85 -7.62 -3.66 5.78
C THR A 85 -8.99 -4.33 5.98
N LEU A 86 -10.01 -4.01 5.16
CA LEU A 86 -11.28 -4.76 5.12
C LEU A 86 -11.15 -6.06 4.32
N TYR A 87 -10.35 -6.04 3.27
CA TYR A 87 -10.19 -7.17 2.33
C TYR A 87 -8.75 -7.67 2.30
N TRP A 88 -8.20 -7.82 3.49
CA TRP A 88 -6.78 -8.00 3.74
C TRP A 88 -6.22 -9.32 3.17
N ASN A 89 -7.07 -10.35 3.06
CA ASN A 89 -6.66 -11.71 2.73
C ASN A 89 -6.62 -12.03 1.22
N LYS A 90 -7.05 -11.12 0.33
CA LYS A 90 -7.13 -11.39 -1.12
C LYS A 90 -6.45 -10.29 -1.93
N ILE A 91 -5.56 -10.68 -2.84
CA ILE A 91 -4.90 -9.75 -3.78
C ILE A 91 -5.93 -8.96 -4.60
N ILE A 92 -7.00 -9.64 -5.03
CA ILE A 92 -8.13 -9.04 -5.73
C ILE A 92 -9.38 -9.24 -4.87
N PRO A 93 -9.81 -8.23 -4.09
CA PRO A 93 -11.06 -8.29 -3.36
C PRO A 93 -12.25 -8.48 -4.30
N PRO A 94 -13.14 -9.47 -4.05
CA PRO A 94 -14.26 -9.74 -4.94
C PRO A 94 -15.31 -8.61 -5.00
N GLN A 95 -15.26 -7.68 -4.04
CA GLN A 95 -16.14 -6.52 -3.93
C GLN A 95 -15.66 -5.34 -4.80
N TRP A 96 -14.45 -5.41 -5.35
CA TRP A 96 -13.97 -4.36 -6.25
C TRP A 96 -14.79 -4.31 -7.54
N PRO A 97 -14.91 -3.14 -8.18
CA PRO A 97 -15.53 -3.04 -9.50
C PRO A 97 -14.87 -3.98 -10.50
N LEU A 98 -15.65 -4.69 -11.31
CA LEU A 98 -15.14 -5.67 -12.29
C LEU A 98 -14.02 -5.09 -13.17
N ALA A 99 -14.18 -3.86 -13.66
CA ALA A 99 -13.17 -3.18 -14.46
C ALA A 99 -11.81 -3.01 -13.73
N ALA A 100 -11.83 -2.81 -12.41
CA ALA A 100 -10.61 -2.71 -11.61
C ALA A 100 -9.94 -4.09 -11.44
N GLN A 101 -10.75 -5.14 -11.26
CA GLN A 101 -10.26 -6.53 -11.18
C GLN A 101 -9.60 -6.94 -12.52
N GLU A 102 -10.31 -6.76 -13.64
CA GLU A 102 -9.79 -7.06 -14.99
C GLU A 102 -8.53 -6.26 -15.31
N SER A 103 -8.48 -4.98 -14.92
CA SER A 103 -7.29 -4.16 -15.12
C SER A 103 -6.08 -4.69 -14.36
N LEU A 104 -6.27 -5.22 -13.15
CA LEU A 104 -5.18 -5.79 -12.37
C LEU A 104 -4.74 -7.15 -12.94
N MET A 105 -5.69 -8.02 -13.29
CA MET A 105 -5.39 -9.31 -13.95
C MET A 105 -4.62 -9.11 -15.26
N ARG A 106 -4.98 -8.11 -16.06
CA ARG A 106 -4.23 -7.75 -17.28
C ARG A 106 -2.80 -7.30 -16.98
N ARG A 107 -2.57 -6.55 -15.90
CA ARG A 107 -1.22 -6.17 -15.45
C ARG A 107 -0.43 -7.39 -14.95
N MET A 108 -1.07 -8.32 -14.24
CA MET A 108 -0.44 -9.58 -13.86
C MET A 108 -0.02 -10.37 -15.10
N GLY A 109 -0.90 -10.46 -16.10
CA GLY A 109 -0.66 -11.17 -17.35
C GLY A 109 0.45 -10.61 -18.24
N THR A 110 0.99 -9.41 -17.95
CA THR A 110 2.19 -8.91 -18.65
C THR A 110 3.48 -9.52 -18.14
N ILE A 111 3.49 -10.07 -16.92
CA ILE A 111 4.69 -10.61 -16.26
C ILE A 111 4.54 -12.10 -15.88
N LEU A 112 3.32 -12.60 -15.76
CA LEU A 112 2.99 -13.97 -15.36
C LEU A 112 2.10 -14.63 -16.41
N ASP A 113 2.15 -15.95 -16.48
CA ASP A 113 1.28 -16.72 -17.38
C ASP A 113 -0.14 -16.84 -16.80
N THR A 114 -1.13 -17.09 -17.66
CA THR A 114 -2.55 -17.16 -17.26
C THR A 114 -2.80 -18.08 -16.07
N HIS A 115 -2.16 -19.26 -16.05
CA HIS A 115 -2.27 -20.20 -14.94
C HIS A 115 -1.82 -19.59 -13.59
N ASP A 116 -0.73 -18.84 -13.58
CA ASP A 116 -0.21 -18.21 -12.36
C ASP A 116 -1.09 -17.04 -11.93
N VAL A 117 -1.64 -16.29 -12.89
CA VAL A 117 -2.64 -15.23 -12.61
C VAL A 117 -3.86 -15.85 -11.93
N ASP A 118 -4.40 -16.94 -12.48
CA ASP A 118 -5.56 -17.63 -11.92
C ASP A 118 -5.29 -18.09 -10.48
N ASN A 119 -4.13 -18.72 -10.22
CA ASN A 119 -3.74 -19.15 -8.88
C ASN A 119 -3.60 -17.97 -7.90
N LEU A 120 -2.98 -16.87 -8.33
CA LEU A 120 -2.85 -15.67 -7.51
C LEU A 120 -4.19 -15.05 -7.14
N THR A 121 -5.19 -15.10 -8.03
CA THR A 121 -6.54 -14.58 -7.70
C THR A 121 -7.23 -15.37 -6.60
N GLN A 122 -6.89 -16.66 -6.46
CA GLN A 122 -7.47 -17.53 -5.42
C GLN A 122 -6.65 -17.54 -4.13
N LEU A 123 -5.38 -17.11 -4.21
CA LEU A 123 -4.44 -17.14 -3.10
C LEU A 123 -4.95 -16.38 -1.88
N GLU A 124 -4.80 -17.00 -0.70
CA GLU A 124 -5.03 -16.37 0.58
C GLU A 124 -3.73 -15.79 1.14
N LEU A 125 -3.77 -14.52 1.51
CA LEU A 125 -2.61 -13.77 1.99
C LEU A 125 -2.33 -13.98 3.48
N GLY A 126 -3.27 -14.56 4.21
CA GLY A 126 -3.16 -14.94 5.63
C GLY A 126 -4.48 -15.51 6.13
N ASN A 127 -4.47 -16.02 7.37
CA ASN A 127 -5.67 -16.54 8.04
C ASN A 127 -6.33 -15.50 8.94
N TYR A 128 -5.54 -14.53 9.42
CA TYR A 128 -6.00 -13.42 10.25
C TYR A 128 -5.52 -12.04 9.74
N PRO A 129 -6.30 -10.95 9.95
CA PRO A 129 -5.93 -9.60 9.53
C PRO A 129 -4.55 -9.15 10.00
N GLU A 130 -4.20 -9.44 11.25
CA GLU A 130 -2.92 -9.09 11.87
C GLU A 130 -1.71 -9.68 11.17
N GLU A 131 -1.87 -10.75 10.37
CA GLU A 131 -0.77 -11.29 9.58
C GLU A 131 -0.37 -10.35 8.43
N THR A 132 -1.27 -9.47 8.00
CA THR A 132 -1.06 -8.56 6.87
C THR A 132 -0.80 -7.12 7.30
N VAL A 133 -0.66 -6.88 8.61
CA VAL A 133 -0.37 -5.57 9.19
C VAL A 133 0.85 -5.69 10.10
N PHE A 134 1.84 -4.82 9.92
CA PHE A 134 3.05 -4.84 10.74
C PHE A 134 3.51 -3.43 11.11
N SER A 135 4.29 -3.34 12.18
CA SER A 135 4.86 -2.07 12.63
C SER A 135 5.97 -1.57 11.69
N TYR A 136 6.23 -0.26 11.69
CA TYR A 136 7.36 0.34 11.00
C TYR A 136 8.70 -0.34 11.35
N GLY A 137 8.90 -0.84 12.57
CA GLY A 137 10.16 -1.50 12.96
C GLY A 137 10.48 -2.76 12.14
N GLU A 138 9.47 -3.44 11.61
CA GLU A 138 9.61 -4.73 10.94
C GLU A 138 9.42 -4.67 9.41
N HIS A 139 9.16 -3.46 8.89
CA HIS A 139 8.61 -3.30 7.54
C HIS A 139 9.44 -3.96 6.43
N LEU A 140 10.76 -3.83 6.44
CA LEU A 140 11.61 -4.40 5.39
C LEU A 140 11.54 -5.93 5.35
N ASN A 141 11.63 -6.57 6.52
CA ASN A 141 11.59 -8.02 6.61
C ASN A 141 10.22 -8.56 6.22
N GLN A 142 9.15 -7.91 6.68
CA GLN A 142 7.79 -8.32 6.39
C GLN A 142 7.45 -8.12 4.91
N LEU A 143 7.84 -7.00 4.30
CA LEU A 143 7.69 -6.78 2.86
C LEU A 143 8.41 -7.87 2.06
N ALA A 144 9.66 -8.19 2.41
CA ALA A 144 10.43 -9.22 1.74
C ALA A 144 9.77 -10.61 1.84
N ILE A 145 9.34 -11.01 3.05
CA ILE A 145 8.63 -12.28 3.26
C ILE A 145 7.35 -12.33 2.43
N ARG A 146 6.58 -11.25 2.43
CA ARG A 146 5.30 -11.19 1.71
C ARG A 146 5.50 -11.26 0.20
N MET A 147 6.53 -10.64 -0.36
CA MET A 147 6.85 -10.80 -1.78
C MET A 147 7.11 -12.26 -2.19
N LEU A 148 7.59 -13.09 -1.27
CA LEU A 148 7.83 -14.52 -1.49
C LEU A 148 6.62 -15.40 -1.15
N TRP A 149 5.57 -14.84 -0.53
CA TRP A 149 4.38 -15.58 -0.13
C TRP A 149 3.74 -16.40 -1.27
N PRO A 150 3.62 -15.86 -2.51
CA PRO A 150 3.12 -16.64 -3.63
C PRO A 150 3.98 -17.86 -3.99
N LEU A 151 5.19 -18.01 -3.47
CA LEU A 151 6.04 -19.17 -3.74
C LEU A 151 5.90 -20.28 -2.70
N VAL A 152 5.46 -19.92 -1.49
CA VAL A 152 5.51 -20.80 -0.31
C VAL A 152 4.14 -21.16 0.25
N ALA A 153 3.10 -20.42 -0.08
CA ALA A 153 1.75 -20.71 0.39
C ALA A 153 1.25 -22.05 -0.17
N ASP A 154 0.54 -22.81 0.67
CA ASP A 154 0.12 -24.19 0.37
C ASP A 154 -0.67 -24.33 -0.94
N ASN A 155 -1.43 -23.30 -1.32
CA ASN A 155 -2.28 -23.28 -2.52
C ASN A 155 -1.64 -22.53 -3.71
N SER A 156 -0.37 -22.13 -3.62
CA SER A 156 0.17 -21.15 -4.58
C SER A 156 0.39 -21.70 -5.99
N ASN A 157 0.59 -23.01 -6.13
CA ASN A 157 0.72 -23.74 -7.41
C ASN A 157 1.43 -22.98 -8.54
N MET A 158 2.44 -22.16 -8.21
CA MET A 158 3.11 -21.31 -9.18
C MET A 158 3.94 -22.14 -10.17
N SER A 159 3.83 -21.80 -11.46
CA SER A 159 4.64 -22.38 -12.53
C SER A 159 6.13 -22.08 -12.33
N THR A 160 7.00 -22.89 -12.94
CA THR A 160 8.46 -22.63 -12.93
C THR A 160 8.79 -21.25 -13.47
N LYS A 161 8.08 -20.78 -14.51
CA LYS A 161 8.29 -19.45 -15.07
C LYS A 161 7.92 -18.37 -14.06
N GLY A 162 6.73 -18.44 -13.44
CA GLY A 162 6.30 -17.47 -12.44
C GLY A 162 7.19 -17.43 -11.21
N ARG A 163 7.66 -18.59 -10.74
CA ARG A 163 8.69 -18.68 -9.67
C ARG A 163 9.97 -17.96 -10.06
N ASN A 164 10.47 -18.20 -11.28
CA ASN A 164 11.66 -17.53 -11.77
C ASN A 164 11.46 -16.02 -11.90
N THR A 165 10.31 -15.56 -12.41
CA THR A 165 9.99 -14.12 -12.50
C THR A 165 10.09 -13.43 -11.14
N ILE A 166 9.50 -14.03 -10.09
CA ILE A 166 9.54 -13.47 -8.74
C ILE A 166 10.98 -13.45 -8.19
N LEU A 167 11.69 -14.59 -8.30
CA LEU A 167 13.04 -14.73 -7.75
C LEU A 167 14.12 -13.95 -8.51
N SER A 168 13.87 -13.58 -9.78
CA SER A 168 14.82 -12.80 -10.59
C SER A 168 14.63 -11.29 -10.51
N THR A 169 13.70 -10.81 -9.68
CA THR A 169 13.46 -9.38 -9.45
C THR A 169 14.67 -8.78 -8.73
N THR A 170 15.39 -7.84 -9.37
CA THR A 170 16.64 -7.30 -8.81
C THR A 170 16.73 -5.78 -8.82
N THR A 171 15.91 -5.10 -9.62
CA THR A 171 15.91 -3.63 -9.73
C THR A 171 14.75 -2.99 -8.94
N PRO A 172 14.90 -1.75 -8.44
CA PRO A 172 13.82 -1.06 -7.72
C PRO A 172 12.49 -1.00 -8.48
N ASP A 173 12.53 -0.74 -9.79
CA ASP A 173 11.32 -0.67 -10.63
C ASP A 173 10.64 -2.04 -10.79
N GLU A 174 11.42 -3.13 -10.87
CA GLU A 174 10.86 -4.48 -10.86
C GLU A 174 10.22 -4.80 -9.51
N TYR A 175 10.86 -4.39 -8.40
CA TYR A 175 10.31 -4.54 -7.05
C TYR A 175 8.99 -3.79 -6.91
N ASP A 176 8.91 -2.55 -7.39
CA ASP A 176 7.67 -1.75 -7.38
C ASP A 176 6.57 -2.38 -8.21
N SER A 177 6.91 -2.81 -9.43
CA SER A 177 5.98 -3.47 -10.33
C SER A 177 5.41 -4.73 -9.68
N LEU A 178 6.28 -5.58 -9.12
CA LEU A 178 5.87 -6.81 -8.46
C LEU A 178 5.04 -6.54 -7.20
N LEU A 179 5.51 -5.62 -6.33
CA LEU A 179 4.80 -5.25 -5.11
C LEU A 179 3.43 -4.64 -5.41
N SER A 180 3.32 -3.78 -6.42
CA SER A 180 2.05 -3.12 -6.81
C SER A 180 1.08 -4.03 -7.57
N ILE A 181 1.56 -5.19 -8.02
CA ILE A 181 0.75 -6.25 -8.62
C ILE A 181 0.21 -7.18 -7.55
N LEU A 182 1.07 -7.62 -6.62
CA LEU A 182 0.72 -8.58 -5.59
C LEU A 182 0.03 -7.94 -4.39
N TYR A 183 0.33 -6.67 -4.11
CA TYR A 183 -0.03 -5.99 -2.88
C TYR A 183 -0.43 -4.53 -3.13
N ARG A 184 -1.02 -3.92 -2.11
CA ARG A 184 -1.33 -2.49 -2.06
C ARG A 184 -0.88 -1.93 -0.74
N VAL A 185 0.43 -1.86 -0.56
CA VAL A 185 1.02 -1.46 0.71
C VAL A 185 0.61 -0.02 1.05
N GLN A 186 -0.01 0.13 2.21
CA GLN A 186 -0.40 1.39 2.82
C GLN A 186 0.39 1.60 4.10
N VAL A 187 0.87 2.83 4.32
CA VAL A 187 1.47 3.27 5.57
C VAL A 187 0.45 4.12 6.30
N LEU A 188 0.06 3.67 7.49
CA LEU A 188 -0.91 4.30 8.39
C LEU A 188 -0.12 5.03 9.47
N VAL A 189 0.03 6.35 9.32
CA VAL A 189 0.73 7.18 10.29
C VAL A 189 -0.27 7.77 11.27
N PRO A 190 -0.13 7.54 12.59
CA PRO A 190 -1.09 8.03 13.57
C PRO A 190 -1.11 9.56 13.62
N VAL A 191 -2.31 10.14 13.66
CA VAL A 191 -2.64 11.56 13.87
C VAL A 191 -2.14 12.50 12.78
N LYS A 192 -0.83 12.58 12.57
CA LYS A 192 -0.22 13.45 11.57
C LYS A 192 1.17 12.98 11.17
N LEU A 193 1.58 13.35 9.96
CA LEU A 193 2.97 13.31 9.51
C LEU A 193 3.44 14.73 9.21
N GLU A 194 4.63 15.05 9.69
CA GLU A 194 5.21 16.38 9.55
C GLU A 194 6.65 16.27 9.06
N THR A 195 6.98 16.95 7.96
CA THR A 195 8.30 16.82 7.33
C THR A 195 8.68 18.05 6.52
N GLU A 196 9.99 18.28 6.40
CA GLU A 196 10.62 19.22 5.45
C GLU A 196 11.14 18.51 4.18
N TYR A 197 11.26 17.18 4.20
CA TYR A 197 11.80 16.35 3.11
C TYR A 197 10.76 16.00 2.05
N PHE A 198 9.90 16.95 1.73
CA PHE A 198 8.80 16.77 0.79
C PHE A 198 9.19 17.24 -0.61
N SER A 199 8.84 16.45 -1.62
CA SER A 199 8.87 16.87 -3.02
C SER A 199 7.45 16.89 -3.61
N ARG A 200 7.10 18.02 -4.25
CA ARG A 200 5.88 18.16 -5.05
C ARG A 200 6.20 17.73 -6.47
N LYS A 201 5.54 16.68 -6.97
CA LYS A 201 5.51 16.36 -8.40
C LYS A 201 4.20 16.78 -9.02
#